data_AF-A0A1M7QZX9-F1
#
_entry.id   AF-A0A1M7QZX9-F1
#
_cell.length_a   1.000
_cell.length_b   1.000
_cell.length_c   1.000
_cell.angle_alpha   90.00
_cell.angle_beta   90.00
_cell.angle_gamma   90.00
#
_symmetry.space_group_name_H-M   'P 1'
#
loop_
_entity.id
_entity.type
_entity.pdbx_description
1 polymer ?
#
loop_
_entity_poly.entity_id
_entity_poly.type
_entity_poly.pdbx_seq_one_letter_code
_entity_poly.pdbx_strand_id
1 'polypeptide(L)'
;AAAAAAAAQGAPELRTDGQEPASGPDLDEGRCTPMQGGTSTVSTAGSTPDPSEDKLASGQHESSHPKKAKHGPRKLNQVGQRFSLAGELMRRVPWLRPADKARIAWAVNEVSDAGWSADEVLAALDLRQEPPGGVRRASGFLAARLRGMATMPGWTTRQQRAVQVDHRNAAVDAARKDRIAQLRNQQERSESAWPAPRSAAVRREVDQLLSEAFAPTLSAGNEPGLTELSGPQDLTAAELADMRRTAAAELMNGETTLITMAVDCWGPAAAEHIYGPGLVHRARQLTGMTSLSTFGIDRGQQ
;
A
#
# COMPACT_ATOMS: atom_id res chain seq x y z
N ALA A 1 -30.25 -12.53 -52.49
CA ALA A 1 -30.33 -11.39 -53.41
C ALA A 1 -29.69 -10.20 -52.71
N ALA A 2 -28.68 -9.47 -53.18
CA ALA A 2 -27.83 -9.47 -54.38
C ALA A 2 -26.59 -8.63 -53.92
N ALA A 3 -25.34 -9.05 -54.17
CA ALA A 3 -24.42 -8.53 -55.20
C ALA A 3 -24.18 -6.99 -55.13
N ALA A 4 -23.00 -6.39 -55.30
CA ALA A 4 -21.62 -6.81 -55.57
C ALA A 4 -20.73 -5.55 -55.66
N ALA A 5 -19.39 -5.75 -55.63
CA ALA A 5 -18.34 -5.00 -56.37
C ALA A 5 -18.05 -3.52 -55.98
N ALA A 6 -16.85 -2.92 -56.12
CA ALA A 6 -15.47 -3.25 -56.52
C ALA A 6 -14.57 -2.02 -56.13
N ALA A 7 -13.37 -2.19 -55.57
CA ALA A 7 -12.02 -2.06 -56.17
C ALA A 7 -11.57 -0.67 -56.73
N ALA A 8 -10.44 -0.15 -56.21
CA ALA A 8 -9.36 0.59 -56.92
C ALA A 8 -8.27 1.00 -55.88
N GLN A 9 -7.08 0.38 -55.87
CA GLN A 9 -5.85 0.73 -56.61
C GLN A 9 -5.18 2.05 -56.19
N GLY A 10 -3.94 1.96 -55.68
CA GLY A 10 -3.04 3.09 -55.50
C GLY A 10 -1.60 2.68 -55.19
N ALA A 11 -0.67 3.30 -55.90
CA ALA A 11 0.78 3.47 -55.67
C ALA A 11 1.78 2.50 -56.37
N PRO A 12 2.58 3.05 -57.31
CA PRO A 12 3.85 2.48 -57.76
C PRO A 12 5.05 3.21 -57.10
N GLU A 13 6.01 2.48 -56.53
CA GLU A 13 7.38 2.95 -56.26
C GLU A 13 8.35 2.07 -57.06
N LEU A 14 9.03 2.58 -58.10
CA LEU A 14 10.28 3.34 -58.06
C LEU A 14 11.48 2.58 -57.44
N ARG A 15 12.15 1.85 -58.34
CA ARG A 15 13.62 1.75 -58.55
C ARG A 15 14.51 2.32 -57.46
N THR A 16 15.53 1.54 -57.03
CA THR A 16 16.95 1.97 -57.03
C THR A 16 17.84 0.72 -56.93
N ASP A 17 18.16 0.10 -58.06
CA ASP A 17 19.25 -0.88 -58.14
C ASP A 17 20.58 -0.15 -58.35
N GLY A 18 21.61 -0.69 -57.71
CA GLY A 18 22.87 -0.05 -57.41
C GLY A 18 23.77 0.29 -58.61
N GLN A 19 24.59 1.30 -58.36
CA GLN A 19 25.75 1.61 -59.19
C GLN A 19 26.88 2.13 -58.29
N GLU A 20 27.73 1.20 -57.84
CA GLU A 20 29.13 1.50 -57.49
C GLU A 20 29.96 1.50 -58.77
N PRO A 21 30.85 2.49 -58.93
CA PRO A 21 32.23 2.11 -59.25
C PRO A 21 33.25 3.07 -58.63
N ALA A 22 34.19 2.54 -57.84
CA ALA A 22 35.49 3.20 -57.68
C ALA A 22 36.56 2.27 -57.10
N SER A 23 37.69 2.27 -57.82
CA SER A 23 39.06 2.15 -57.30
C SER A 23 39.65 0.75 -57.13
N GLY A 24 40.66 0.51 -57.97
CA GLY A 24 41.52 -0.66 -58.00
C GLY A 24 42.59 -0.70 -56.91
N PRO A 25 43.55 -1.65 -57.03
CA PRO A 25 44.42 -2.07 -55.93
C PRO A 25 45.73 -1.29 -55.87
N ASP A 26 46.03 -0.72 -54.71
CA ASP A 26 47.38 -0.31 -54.33
C ASP A 26 47.98 -1.39 -53.41
N LEU A 27 48.95 -2.12 -53.98
CA LEU A 27 49.96 -2.85 -53.24
C LEU A 27 51.13 -1.88 -53.05
N ASP A 28 51.42 -1.46 -51.81
CA ASP A 28 52.84 -1.41 -51.43
C ASP A 28 53.11 -1.43 -49.92
N GLU A 29 54.26 -2.03 -49.68
CA GLU A 29 54.94 -2.52 -48.51
C GLU A 29 55.31 -1.45 -47.46
N GLY A 30 55.19 -1.79 -46.18
CA GLY A 30 55.60 -0.87 -45.10
C GLY A 30 55.60 -1.52 -43.72
N ARG A 31 56.48 -2.51 -43.51
CA ARG A 31 56.74 -3.13 -42.21
C ARG A 31 57.46 -2.14 -41.29
N CYS A 32 56.93 -1.89 -40.08
CA CYS A 32 57.69 -1.29 -38.99
C CYS A 32 57.28 -1.92 -37.65
N THR A 33 58.25 -2.56 -36.98
CA THR A 33 58.17 -3.24 -35.69
C THR A 33 58.02 -2.28 -34.51
N PRO A 34 57.20 -2.57 -33.46
CA PRO A 34 57.27 -1.86 -32.20
C PRO A 34 58.40 -2.42 -31.30
N MET A 35 59.30 -1.52 -30.88
CA MET A 35 60.40 -1.79 -29.96
C MET A 35 59.93 -2.03 -28.53
N GLN A 36 60.44 -3.11 -27.95
CA GLN A 36 60.37 -3.55 -26.57
C GLN A 36 61.24 -2.67 -25.67
N GLY A 37 60.61 -1.93 -24.73
CA GLY A 37 61.29 -1.14 -23.71
C GLY A 37 61.24 -1.82 -22.35
N GLY A 38 62.33 -2.51 -21.98
CA GLY A 38 62.58 -2.94 -20.60
C GLY A 38 63.51 -1.96 -19.91
N THR A 39 63.26 -1.67 -18.62
CA THR A 39 64.33 -1.32 -17.69
C THR A 39 64.12 -2.08 -16.39
N SER A 40 65.11 -2.92 -16.10
CA SER A 40 65.31 -3.65 -14.85
C SER A 40 65.79 -2.68 -13.77
N THR A 41 65.27 -2.82 -12.55
CA THR A 41 66.03 -2.47 -11.34
C THR A 41 65.99 -3.63 -10.35
N VAL A 42 67.14 -4.29 -10.33
CA VAL A 42 67.82 -5.14 -9.34
C VAL A 42 67.21 -5.27 -7.94
N SER A 43 67.19 -6.51 -7.47
CA SER A 43 67.06 -6.94 -6.07
C SER A 43 68.25 -6.55 -5.20
N THR A 44 67.98 -6.26 -3.91
CA THR A 44 68.91 -6.54 -2.81
C THR A 44 68.13 -7.18 -1.66
N ALA A 45 68.54 -8.40 -1.29
CA ALA A 45 68.17 -9.03 -0.04
C ALA A 45 69.00 -8.40 1.09
N GLY A 46 68.32 -7.95 2.15
CA GLY A 46 68.95 -7.42 3.36
C GLY A 46 67.94 -7.44 4.50
N SER A 47 68.24 -8.22 5.54
CA SER A 47 67.60 -8.35 6.86
C SER A 47 66.54 -7.30 7.23
N THR A 48 65.36 -7.76 7.64
CA THR A 48 64.32 -6.97 8.31
C THR A 48 64.69 -6.68 9.77
N PRO A 49 64.98 -5.44 10.18
CA PRO A 49 64.55 -4.96 11.49
C PRO A 49 63.12 -4.44 11.33
N ASP A 50 62.20 -4.98 12.13
CA ASP A 50 60.81 -4.49 12.20
C ASP A 50 60.82 -2.97 12.46
N PRO A 51 60.12 -2.16 11.65
CA PRO A 51 60.02 -0.74 11.94
C PRO A 51 59.19 -0.55 13.21
N SER A 52 59.73 0.23 14.15
CA SER A 52 59.04 0.67 15.37
C SER A 52 57.68 1.31 15.03
N GLU A 53 56.62 0.79 15.67
CA GLU A 53 55.21 1.20 15.50
C GLU A 53 54.87 2.56 16.14
N ASP A 54 55.84 3.34 16.62
CA ASP A 54 55.58 4.62 17.32
C ASP A 54 55.25 5.80 16.38
N LYS A 55 54.98 5.53 15.11
CA LYS A 55 54.52 6.53 14.12
C LYS A 55 53.33 6.02 13.32
N LEU A 56 52.31 5.49 14.01
CA LEU A 56 50.96 5.49 13.45
C LEU A 56 50.56 6.94 13.19
N ALA A 57 50.68 7.29 11.92
CA ALA A 57 50.24 8.54 11.34
C ALA A 57 48.78 8.79 11.77
N SER A 58 48.62 9.74 12.69
CA SER A 58 47.47 10.63 12.73
C SER A 58 47.25 11.12 11.29
N GLY A 59 46.26 10.53 10.61
CA GLY A 59 45.88 10.85 9.23
C GLY A 59 45.18 12.20 9.14
N GLN A 60 45.79 13.25 9.70
CA GLN A 60 45.37 14.65 9.64
C GLN A 60 46.39 15.44 8.80
N HIS A 61 46.73 14.93 7.61
CA HIS A 61 47.35 15.77 6.60
C HIS A 61 46.26 16.23 5.63
N GLU A 62 45.66 17.39 5.93
CA GLU A 62 44.96 18.16 4.91
C GLU A 62 46.00 18.63 3.90
N SER A 63 46.03 17.96 2.74
CA SER A 63 46.84 18.43 1.61
C SER A 63 46.37 19.83 1.22
N SER A 64 47.27 20.82 1.20
CA SER A 64 47.01 22.21 0.77
C SER A 64 46.51 22.34 -0.68
N HIS A 65 46.56 21.24 -1.43
CA HIS A 65 45.99 21.10 -2.76
C HIS A 65 44.97 19.94 -2.75
N PRO A 66 43.75 20.13 -2.22
CA PRO A 66 42.70 19.14 -2.39
C PRO A 66 42.48 18.95 -3.89
N LYS A 67 42.76 17.74 -4.36
CA LYS A 67 42.56 17.35 -5.77
C LYS A 67 41.06 17.41 -6.03
N LYS A 68 40.58 18.57 -6.50
CA LYS A 68 39.17 18.77 -6.85
C LYS A 68 38.75 17.61 -7.74
N ALA A 69 37.81 16.79 -7.27
CA ALA A 69 37.21 15.76 -8.09
C ALA A 69 36.52 16.47 -9.27
N LYS A 70 37.20 16.52 -10.43
CA LYS A 70 36.77 17.27 -11.63
C LYS A 70 35.55 16.64 -12.33
N HIS A 71 34.95 15.61 -11.76
CA HIS A 71 33.86 14.90 -12.39
C HIS A 71 32.65 14.94 -11.47
N GLY A 72 31.88 16.01 -11.61
CA GLY A 72 30.48 16.00 -11.18
C GLY A 72 29.73 14.86 -11.89
N PRO A 73 28.56 14.46 -11.36
CA PRO A 73 27.78 13.36 -11.90
C PRO A 73 27.55 13.59 -13.40
N ARG A 74 28.12 12.71 -14.24
CA ARG A 74 27.92 12.75 -15.69
C ARG A 74 26.44 12.51 -15.96
N LYS A 75 25.78 13.46 -16.63
CA LYS A 75 24.42 13.28 -17.12
C LYS A 75 24.41 12.07 -18.06
N LEU A 76 23.62 11.05 -17.71
CA LEU A 76 23.47 9.86 -18.53
C LEU A 76 22.87 10.24 -19.89
N ASN A 77 23.41 9.67 -20.97
CA ASN A 77 22.79 9.72 -22.29
C ASN A 77 21.43 8.99 -22.28
N GLN A 78 20.61 9.17 -23.32
CA GLN A 78 19.29 8.53 -23.42
C GLN A 78 19.37 7.00 -23.28
N VAL A 79 20.34 6.38 -23.94
CA VAL A 79 20.58 4.93 -23.83
C VAL A 79 20.88 4.54 -22.37
N GLY A 80 21.78 5.25 -21.70
CA GLY A 80 22.11 5.02 -20.30
C GLY A 80 20.91 5.20 -19.37
N GLN A 81 20.03 6.17 -19.65
CA GLN A 81 18.78 6.36 -18.91
C GLN A 81 17.84 5.16 -19.05
N ARG A 82 17.67 4.63 -20.27
CA ARG A 82 16.88 3.41 -20.53
C ARG A 82 17.39 2.21 -19.74
N PHE A 83 18.71 1.99 -19.75
CA PHE A 83 19.34 0.90 -18.99
C PHE A 83 19.29 1.13 -17.47
N SER A 84 19.35 2.38 -17.00
CA SER A 84 19.18 2.72 -15.59
C SER A 84 17.76 2.38 -15.13
N LEU A 85 16.75 2.87 -15.87
CA LEU A 85 15.33 2.61 -15.62
C LEU A 85 15.02 1.11 -15.65
N ALA A 86 15.52 0.39 -16.66
CA ALA A 86 15.36 -1.07 -16.73
C ALA A 86 15.95 -1.79 -15.51
N GLY A 87 17.13 -1.38 -15.05
CA GLY A 87 17.76 -1.93 -13.86
C GLY A 87 16.96 -1.66 -12.58
N GLU A 88 16.37 -0.47 -12.45
CA GLU A 88 15.48 -0.13 -11.33
C GLU A 88 14.20 -0.96 -11.35
N LEU A 89 13.58 -1.13 -12.51
CA LEU A 89 12.37 -1.93 -12.67
C LEU A 89 12.61 -3.40 -12.34
N MET A 90 13.73 -3.99 -12.78
CA MET A 90 14.08 -5.37 -12.45
C MET A 90 14.27 -5.59 -10.93
N ARG A 91 14.72 -4.57 -10.19
CA ARG A 91 14.83 -4.66 -8.72
C ARG A 91 13.46 -4.63 -8.05
N ARG A 92 12.58 -3.73 -8.50
CA ARG A 92 11.26 -3.45 -7.88
C ARG A 92 10.16 -4.42 -8.31
N VAL A 93 10.23 -4.99 -9.52
CA VAL A 93 9.21 -5.87 -10.09
C VAL A 93 9.75 -7.30 -10.21
N PRO A 94 9.32 -8.24 -9.35
CA PRO A 94 9.90 -9.58 -9.28
C PRO A 94 9.81 -10.37 -10.60
N TRP A 95 8.70 -10.28 -11.33
CA TRP A 95 8.52 -11.01 -12.59
C TRP A 95 9.37 -10.49 -13.76
N LEU A 96 10.00 -9.32 -13.62
CA LEU A 96 10.98 -8.80 -14.59
C LEU A 96 12.39 -9.37 -14.41
N ARG A 97 12.70 -9.94 -13.23
CA ARG A 97 14.06 -10.43 -12.91
C ARG A 97 14.61 -11.49 -13.87
N PRO A 98 13.79 -12.45 -14.38
CA PRO A 98 14.29 -13.45 -15.31
C PRO A 98 14.58 -12.90 -16.72
N ALA A 99 14.18 -11.68 -17.03
CA ALA A 99 14.37 -11.09 -18.35
C ALA A 99 15.76 -10.47 -18.51
N ASP A 100 16.24 -10.46 -19.76
CA ASP A 100 17.45 -9.72 -20.11
C ASP A 100 17.21 -8.20 -19.98
N LYS A 101 18.10 -7.54 -19.24
CA LYS A 101 18.10 -6.09 -19.03
C LYS A 101 18.05 -5.31 -20.33
N ALA A 102 18.75 -5.76 -21.38
CA ALA A 102 18.73 -5.09 -22.68
C ALA A 102 17.34 -5.12 -23.32
N ARG A 103 16.62 -6.24 -23.21
CA ARG A 103 15.25 -6.37 -23.70
C ARG A 103 14.27 -5.49 -22.93
N ILE A 104 14.47 -5.36 -21.61
CA ILE A 104 13.67 -4.43 -20.80
C ILE A 104 13.96 -2.98 -21.17
N ALA A 105 15.23 -2.61 -21.33
CA ALA A 105 15.63 -1.26 -21.75
C ALA A 105 15.02 -0.87 -23.11
N TRP A 106 14.90 -1.83 -24.03
CA TRP A 106 14.20 -1.63 -25.30
C TRP A 106 12.68 -1.48 -25.09
N ALA A 107 12.06 -2.32 -24.24
CA ALA A 107 10.63 -2.25 -23.97
C ALA A 107 10.18 -0.94 -23.27
N VAL A 108 11.09 -0.25 -22.56
CA VAL A 108 10.82 1.02 -21.87
C VAL A 108 11.40 2.24 -22.61
N ASN A 109 11.81 2.09 -23.87
CA ASN A 109 12.44 3.17 -24.63
C ASN A 109 11.57 4.43 -24.70
N GLU A 110 10.30 4.32 -25.09
CA GLU A 110 9.36 5.44 -25.26
C GLU A 110 9.16 6.22 -23.95
N VAL A 111 8.92 5.50 -22.85
CA VAL A 111 8.70 6.13 -21.54
C VAL A 111 9.99 6.71 -20.96
N SER A 112 11.13 6.04 -21.17
CA SER A 112 12.43 6.57 -20.75
C SER A 112 12.81 7.82 -21.52
N ASP A 113 12.55 7.87 -22.83
CA ASP A 113 12.82 9.03 -23.67
C ASP A 113 11.89 10.20 -23.33
N ALA A 114 10.67 9.90 -22.89
CA ALA A 114 9.75 10.86 -22.28
C ALA A 114 10.15 11.29 -20.84
N GLY A 115 11.27 10.78 -20.32
CA GLY A 115 11.84 11.13 -19.02
C GLY A 115 11.08 10.55 -17.83
N TRP A 116 10.45 9.38 -17.99
CA TRP A 116 9.70 8.75 -16.91
C TRP A 116 10.61 8.17 -15.82
N SER A 117 10.14 8.22 -14.57
CA SER A 117 10.77 7.54 -13.44
C SER A 117 10.26 6.10 -13.27
N ALA A 118 10.98 5.30 -12.47
CA ALA A 118 10.52 3.94 -12.15
C ALA A 118 9.16 3.94 -11.42
N ASP A 119 8.91 4.91 -10.55
CA ASP A 119 7.63 5.04 -9.83
C ASP A 119 6.46 5.37 -10.77
N GLU A 120 6.71 6.21 -11.77
CA GLU A 120 5.71 6.54 -12.81
C GLU A 120 5.38 5.31 -13.66
N VAL A 121 6.39 4.53 -14.06
CA VAL A 121 6.17 3.27 -14.80
C VAL A 121 5.40 2.26 -13.95
N LEU A 122 5.73 2.13 -12.66
CA LEU A 122 4.98 1.28 -11.75
C LEU A 122 3.52 1.73 -11.66
N ALA A 123 3.25 3.00 -11.40
CA ALA A 123 1.89 3.53 -11.35
C ALA A 123 1.09 3.23 -12.63
N ALA A 124 1.72 3.32 -13.80
CA ALA A 124 1.08 2.96 -15.06
C ALA A 124 0.78 1.45 -15.19
N LEU A 125 1.63 0.58 -14.61
CA LEU A 125 1.41 -0.87 -14.61
C LEU A 125 0.24 -1.27 -13.71
N ASP A 126 0.03 -0.58 -12.57
CA ASP A 126 -1.05 -0.91 -11.63
C ASP A 126 -2.45 -0.58 -12.16
N LEU A 127 -2.58 0.30 -13.17
CA LEU A 127 -3.84 0.55 -13.89
C LEU A 127 -4.39 -0.72 -14.56
N ARG A 128 -3.58 -1.78 -14.63
CA ARG A 128 -3.72 -2.88 -15.55
C ARG A 128 -3.36 -4.18 -14.81
N GLN A 129 -4.35 -4.80 -14.17
CA GLN A 129 -4.19 -6.02 -13.34
C GLN A 129 -3.31 -7.09 -14.01
N GLU A 130 -2.41 -7.71 -13.24
CA GLU A 130 -1.59 -8.82 -13.69
C GLU A 130 -2.47 -10.00 -14.14
N PRO A 131 -2.17 -10.65 -15.28
CA PRO A 131 -2.95 -11.79 -15.75
C PRO A 131 -2.97 -12.93 -14.72
N PRO A 132 -4.12 -13.57 -14.48
CA PRO A 132 -4.19 -14.75 -13.63
C PRO A 132 -3.35 -15.86 -14.27
N GLY A 133 -2.31 -16.32 -13.57
CA GLY A 133 -1.34 -17.32 -14.08
C GLY A 133 0.07 -16.81 -14.33
N GLY A 134 0.34 -15.52 -14.06
CA GLY A 134 1.67 -14.92 -14.14
C GLY A 134 2.15 -14.64 -15.57
N VAL A 135 3.31 -14.00 -15.69
CA VAL A 135 3.82 -13.48 -16.96
C VAL A 135 4.88 -14.41 -17.58
N ARG A 136 4.53 -15.17 -18.64
CA ARG A 136 5.50 -16.05 -19.34
C ARG A 136 6.59 -15.29 -20.12
N ARG A 137 6.26 -14.12 -20.69
CA ARG A 137 7.17 -13.28 -21.47
C ARG A 137 7.19 -11.87 -20.91
N ALA A 138 8.01 -11.67 -19.88
CA ALA A 138 8.11 -10.44 -19.12
C ALA A 138 8.34 -9.18 -19.99
N SER A 139 9.33 -9.21 -20.88
CA SER A 139 9.64 -8.05 -21.76
C SER A 139 8.51 -7.72 -22.74
N GLY A 140 7.89 -8.74 -23.35
CA GLY A 140 6.79 -8.55 -24.28
C GLY A 140 5.51 -8.06 -23.60
N PHE A 141 5.23 -8.56 -22.40
CA PHE A 141 4.13 -8.09 -21.58
C PHE A 141 4.32 -6.62 -21.16
N LEU A 142 5.53 -6.26 -20.72
CA LEU A 142 5.88 -4.88 -20.38
C LEU A 142 5.68 -3.95 -21.59
N ALA A 143 6.23 -4.31 -22.76
CA ALA A 143 6.07 -3.51 -23.97
C ALA A 143 4.59 -3.35 -24.38
N ALA A 144 3.79 -4.41 -24.30
CA ALA A 144 2.36 -4.35 -24.60
C ALA A 144 1.58 -3.44 -23.63
N ARG A 145 2.00 -3.37 -22.37
CA ARG A 145 1.38 -2.49 -21.36
C ARG A 145 1.77 -1.03 -21.53
N LEU A 146 3.03 -0.76 -21.89
CA LEU A 146 3.56 0.60 -22.01
C LEU A 146 3.33 1.24 -23.39
N ARG A 147 2.97 0.45 -24.41
CA ARG A 147 2.70 0.97 -25.76
C ARG A 147 1.69 2.11 -25.73
N GLY A 148 2.11 3.29 -26.18
CA GLY A 148 1.27 4.49 -26.26
C GLY A 148 0.94 5.15 -24.91
N MET A 149 1.51 4.66 -23.80
CA MET A 149 1.29 5.27 -22.47
C MET A 149 1.88 6.68 -22.37
N ALA A 150 3.05 6.92 -22.99
CA ALA A 150 3.68 8.24 -22.99
C ALA A 150 2.81 9.33 -23.65
N THR A 151 1.92 8.95 -24.57
CA THR A 151 1.00 9.83 -25.29
C THR A 151 -0.42 9.83 -24.71
N MET A 152 -0.70 8.98 -23.71
CA MET A 152 -2.04 8.85 -23.14
C MET A 152 -2.42 10.11 -22.35
N PRO A 153 -3.66 10.62 -22.48
CA PRO A 153 -4.15 11.71 -21.64
C PRO A 153 -4.00 11.36 -20.15
N GLY A 154 -3.48 12.30 -19.35
CA GLY A 154 -3.18 12.07 -17.94
C GLY A 154 -1.76 11.52 -17.65
N TRP A 155 -0.96 11.28 -18.69
CA TRP A 155 0.44 10.81 -18.55
C TRP A 155 1.45 11.67 -19.33
N THR A 156 0.98 12.66 -20.09
CA THR A 156 1.82 13.48 -20.98
C THR A 156 2.72 14.43 -20.21
N THR A 157 2.20 15.12 -19.20
CA THR A 157 2.97 16.08 -18.39
C THR A 157 3.50 15.47 -17.10
N ARG A 158 4.64 15.99 -16.61
CA ARG A 158 5.24 15.54 -15.35
C ARG A 158 4.29 15.71 -14.16
N GLN A 159 3.51 16.79 -14.14
CA GLN A 159 2.53 17.04 -13.08
C GLN A 159 1.41 15.99 -13.09
N GLN A 160 0.89 15.63 -14.26
CA GLN A 160 -0.13 14.59 -14.36
C GLN A 160 0.41 13.24 -13.91
N ARG A 161 1.65 12.90 -14.28
CA ARG A 161 2.31 11.66 -13.81
C ARG A 161 2.50 11.63 -12.30
N ALA A 162 2.87 12.75 -11.67
CA ALA A 162 3.01 12.85 -10.22
C ALA A 162 1.68 12.53 -9.50
N VAL A 163 0.57 13.07 -10.00
CA VAL A 163 -0.78 12.77 -9.47
C VAL A 163 -1.10 11.28 -9.55
N GLN A 164 -0.74 10.60 -10.65
CA GLN A 164 -0.96 9.15 -10.77
C GLN A 164 -0.11 8.34 -9.79
N VAL A 165 1.14 8.77 -9.54
CA VAL A 165 2.01 8.16 -8.52
C VAL A 165 1.42 8.35 -7.12
N ASP A 166 0.91 9.53 -6.81
CA ASP A 166 0.28 9.82 -5.52
C ASP A 166 -0.98 8.96 -5.31
N HIS A 167 -1.83 8.83 -6.34
CA HIS A 167 -2.98 7.93 -6.29
C HIS A 167 -2.59 6.48 -6.03
N ARG A 168 -1.55 5.98 -6.72
CA ARG A 168 -1.00 4.63 -6.50
C ARG A 168 -0.52 4.48 -5.05
N ASN A 169 0.26 5.42 -4.54
CA ASN A 169 0.80 5.37 -3.19
C ASN A 169 -0.32 5.39 -2.13
N ALA A 170 -1.32 6.25 -2.32
CA ALA A 170 -2.51 6.29 -1.47
C ALA A 170 -3.27 4.95 -1.47
N ALA A 171 -3.41 4.30 -2.63
CA ALA A 171 -4.05 2.99 -2.73
C ALA A 171 -3.24 1.88 -2.02
N VAL A 172 -1.91 1.89 -2.15
CA VAL A 172 -1.02 0.95 -1.44
C VAL A 172 -1.11 1.15 0.08
N ASP A 173 -1.12 2.41 0.55
CA ASP A 173 -1.25 2.73 1.96
C ASP A 173 -2.62 2.36 2.52
N ALA A 174 -3.70 2.57 1.74
CA ALA A 174 -5.04 2.12 2.10
C ALA A 174 -5.08 0.59 2.25
N ALA A 175 -4.58 -0.16 1.25
CA ALA A 175 -4.52 -1.62 1.31
C ALA A 175 -3.68 -2.13 2.50
N ARG A 176 -2.60 -1.42 2.86
CA ARG A 176 -1.80 -1.73 4.06
C ARG A 176 -2.62 -1.51 5.33
N LYS A 177 -3.31 -0.37 5.45
CA LYS A 177 -4.17 -0.07 6.61
C LYS A 177 -5.29 -1.10 6.74
N ASP A 178 -5.93 -1.47 5.64
CA ASP A 178 -6.98 -2.48 5.62
C ASP A 178 -6.46 -3.84 6.10
N ARG A 179 -5.27 -4.25 5.65
CA ARG A 179 -4.63 -5.48 6.15
C ARG A 179 -4.36 -5.41 7.65
N ILE A 180 -3.86 -4.29 8.15
CA ILE A 180 -3.62 -4.10 9.59
C ILE A 180 -4.93 -4.16 10.37
N ALA A 181 -5.98 -3.49 9.88
CA ALA A 181 -7.31 -3.53 10.49
C ALA A 181 -7.90 -4.95 10.48
N GLN A 182 -7.74 -5.70 9.38
CA GLN A 182 -8.15 -7.10 9.30
C GLN A 182 -7.42 -7.97 10.32
N LEU A 183 -6.10 -7.81 10.46
CA LEU A 183 -5.32 -8.54 11.46
C LEU A 183 -5.75 -8.17 12.88
N ARG A 184 -6.00 -6.89 13.15
CA ARG A 184 -6.51 -6.41 14.44
C ARG A 184 -7.87 -7.02 14.75
N ASN A 185 -8.80 -6.99 13.80
CA ASN A 185 -10.13 -7.58 13.95
C ASN A 185 -10.05 -9.11 14.15
N GLN A 186 -9.12 -9.79 13.49
CA GLN A 186 -8.87 -11.21 13.71
C GLN A 186 -8.33 -11.47 15.12
N GLN A 187 -7.40 -10.64 15.58
CA GLN A 187 -6.84 -10.72 16.92
C GLN A 187 -7.90 -10.47 17.99
N GLU A 188 -8.68 -9.39 17.87
CA GLU A 188 -9.78 -9.06 18.79
C GLU A 188 -10.82 -10.18 18.84
N ARG A 189 -11.16 -10.81 17.69
CA ARG A 189 -12.02 -12.00 17.67
C ARG A 189 -11.40 -13.18 18.39
N SER A 190 -10.10 -13.40 18.24
CA SER A 190 -9.39 -14.51 18.89
C SER A 190 -9.18 -14.29 20.40
N GLU A 191 -9.03 -13.04 20.83
CA GLU A 191 -8.86 -12.67 22.24
C GLU A 191 -10.21 -12.64 22.98
N SER A 192 -11.28 -12.22 22.31
CA SER A 192 -12.65 -12.25 22.86
C SER A 192 -13.22 -13.67 22.93
N ALA A 193 -12.76 -14.57 22.06
CA ALA A 193 -13.10 -15.99 22.10
C ALA A 193 -12.05 -16.73 22.93
N TRP A 194 -12.11 -16.62 24.26
CA TRP A 194 -11.34 -17.48 25.15
C TRP A 194 -11.56 -18.94 24.73
N PRO A 195 -10.53 -19.63 24.20
CA PRO A 195 -10.72 -20.98 23.70
C PRO A 195 -10.97 -21.87 24.91
N ALA A 196 -12.19 -22.39 25.03
CA ALA A 196 -12.55 -23.29 26.12
C ALA A 196 -11.52 -24.45 26.19
N PRO A 197 -11.01 -24.80 27.38
CA PRO A 197 -10.01 -25.85 27.54
C PRO A 197 -10.45 -27.13 26.83
N ARG A 198 -9.56 -27.74 26.02
CA ARG A 198 -9.93 -28.92 25.22
C ARG A 198 -10.31 -30.13 26.08
N SER A 199 -9.77 -30.23 27.30
CA SER A 199 -10.11 -31.35 28.21
C SER A 199 -11.44 -31.10 28.91
N ALA A 200 -12.23 -32.16 29.07
CA ALA A 200 -13.52 -32.07 29.77
C ALA A 200 -13.35 -31.87 31.28
N ALA A 201 -12.24 -32.34 31.86
CA ALA A 201 -11.95 -32.20 33.29
C ALA A 201 -11.64 -30.75 33.66
N VAL A 202 -10.76 -30.08 32.90
CA VAL A 202 -10.40 -28.68 33.14
C VAL A 202 -11.60 -27.76 32.91
N ARG A 203 -12.48 -28.09 31.96
CA ARG A 203 -13.74 -27.34 31.78
C ARG A 203 -14.62 -27.39 33.03
N ARG A 204 -14.82 -28.57 33.62
CA ARG A 204 -15.62 -28.71 34.85
C ARG A 204 -15.00 -27.96 36.03
N GLU A 205 -13.68 -27.99 36.15
CA GLU A 205 -12.96 -27.28 37.21
C GLU A 205 -13.08 -25.76 37.05
N VAL A 206 -12.93 -25.24 35.83
CA VAL A 206 -13.14 -23.82 35.53
C VAL A 206 -14.59 -23.41 35.76
N ASP A 207 -15.56 -24.20 35.31
CA ASP A 207 -17.00 -23.93 35.53
C ASP A 207 -17.35 -23.96 37.02
N GLN A 208 -16.75 -24.88 37.79
CA GLN A 208 -16.92 -24.95 39.24
C GLN A 208 -16.35 -23.70 39.92
N LEU A 209 -15.13 -23.30 39.60
CA LEU A 209 -14.50 -22.10 40.16
C LEU A 209 -15.26 -20.82 39.78
N LEU A 210 -15.76 -20.72 38.54
CA LEU A 210 -16.61 -19.60 38.14
C LEU A 210 -17.92 -19.60 38.92
N SER A 211 -18.56 -20.77 39.05
CA SER A 211 -19.81 -20.89 39.79
C SER A 211 -19.66 -20.57 41.27
N GLU A 212 -18.50 -20.88 41.87
CA GLU A 212 -18.17 -20.53 43.26
C GLU A 212 -17.83 -19.03 43.40
N ALA A 213 -17.13 -18.43 42.44
CA ALA A 213 -16.78 -17.01 42.46
C ALA A 213 -17.99 -16.09 42.19
N PHE A 214 -18.94 -16.54 41.37
CA PHE A 214 -20.18 -15.83 41.04
C PHE A 214 -21.39 -16.38 41.80
N ALA A 215 -21.20 -17.32 42.72
CA ALA A 215 -22.26 -17.73 43.63
C ALA A 215 -22.67 -16.48 44.41
N PRO A 216 -23.97 -16.10 44.43
CA PRO A 216 -24.42 -15.03 45.30
C PRO A 216 -24.13 -15.47 46.72
N THR A 217 -23.20 -14.78 47.37
CA THR A 217 -22.97 -14.91 48.81
C THR A 217 -24.24 -14.41 49.48
N LEU A 218 -25.20 -15.32 49.72
CA LEU A 218 -26.34 -15.04 50.59
C LEU A 218 -25.76 -14.89 52.00
N SER A 219 -25.29 -13.68 52.28
CA SER A 219 -24.77 -13.28 53.59
C SER A 219 -25.95 -13.27 54.54
N ALA A 220 -26.15 -14.41 55.21
CA ALA A 220 -27.05 -14.51 56.33
C ALA A 220 -26.44 -13.73 57.50
N GLY A 221 -26.90 -12.49 57.66
CA GLY A 221 -26.82 -11.77 58.93
C GLY A 221 -25.79 -10.64 59.00
N ASN A 222 -26.34 -9.43 59.16
CA ASN A 222 -25.76 -8.26 59.83
C ASN A 222 -24.51 -7.61 59.19
N GLU A 223 -24.74 -6.63 58.32
CA GLU A 223 -23.95 -5.38 58.26
C GLU A 223 -24.87 -4.25 57.73
N PRO A 224 -24.91 -3.06 58.34
CA PRO A 224 -25.74 -1.96 57.90
C PRO A 224 -24.99 -1.07 56.89
N GLY A 225 -25.60 -0.82 55.73
CA GLY A 225 -25.35 0.42 54.99
C GLY A 225 -24.43 0.33 53.78
N LEU A 226 -24.75 -0.55 52.83
CA LEU A 226 -24.65 -0.18 51.42
C LEU A 226 -26.00 -0.47 50.80
N THR A 227 -26.73 0.61 50.48
CA THR A 227 -28.01 0.55 49.80
C THR A 227 -27.80 -0.12 48.46
N GLU A 228 -28.05 -1.41 48.43
CA GLU A 228 -28.24 -2.20 47.22
C GLU A 228 -29.34 -1.49 46.44
N LEU A 229 -28.97 -0.78 45.36
CA LEU A 229 -29.92 -0.08 44.49
C LEU A 229 -30.76 -1.15 43.80
N SER A 230 -31.85 -1.54 44.46
CA SER A 230 -32.75 -2.62 44.09
C SER A 230 -33.66 -2.18 42.95
N GLY A 231 -33.09 -2.08 41.76
CA GLY A 231 -33.83 -1.88 40.52
C GLY A 231 -34.74 -0.64 40.50
N PRO A 232 -35.58 -0.50 39.46
CA PRO A 232 -36.45 0.67 39.28
C PRO A 232 -37.63 0.73 40.28
N GLN A 233 -37.66 -0.14 41.28
CA GLN A 233 -38.75 -0.29 42.25
C GLN A 233 -38.55 0.58 43.49
N ASP A 234 -37.33 1.10 43.70
CA ASP A 234 -36.96 1.94 44.86
C ASP A 234 -36.91 3.44 44.53
N LEU A 235 -37.26 3.85 43.31
CA LEU A 235 -37.25 5.25 42.92
C LEU A 235 -38.42 6.00 43.57
N THR A 236 -38.10 7.07 44.29
CA THR A 236 -39.13 7.93 44.87
C THR A 236 -39.93 8.63 43.76
N ALA A 237 -41.19 8.98 44.05
CA ALA A 237 -42.04 9.68 43.09
C ALA A 237 -41.44 11.01 42.60
N ALA A 238 -40.60 11.65 43.42
CA ALA A 238 -39.89 12.87 43.06
C ALA A 238 -38.78 12.60 42.02
N GLU A 239 -37.97 11.56 42.22
CA GLU A 239 -36.91 11.18 41.29
C GLU A 239 -37.49 10.72 39.94
N LEU A 240 -38.60 9.97 39.96
CA LEU A 240 -39.31 9.61 38.73
C LEU A 240 -39.83 10.85 37.99
N ALA A 241 -40.31 11.87 38.72
CA ALA A 241 -40.78 13.10 38.10
C ALA A 241 -39.63 13.92 37.49
N ASP A 242 -38.45 13.94 38.13
CA ASP A 242 -37.25 14.57 37.58
C ASP A 242 -36.74 13.82 36.34
N MET A 243 -36.65 12.49 36.40
CA MET A 243 -36.24 11.67 35.24
C MET A 243 -37.18 11.84 34.04
N ARG A 244 -38.50 11.91 34.29
CA ARG A 244 -39.50 12.21 33.24
C ARG A 244 -39.31 13.59 32.65
N ARG A 245 -39.02 14.61 33.47
CA ARG A 245 -38.74 15.97 32.98
C ARG A 245 -37.49 16.02 32.11
N THR A 246 -36.40 15.39 32.53
CA THR A 246 -35.15 15.33 31.77
C THR A 246 -35.34 14.59 30.45
N ALA A 247 -35.96 13.41 30.47
CA ALA A 247 -36.23 12.65 29.25
C ALA A 247 -37.18 13.38 28.28
N ALA A 248 -38.16 14.13 28.79
CA ALA A 248 -39.01 14.97 27.95
C ALA A 248 -38.26 16.12 27.29
N ALA A 249 -37.29 16.73 28.00
CA ALA A 249 -36.46 17.80 27.47
C ALA A 249 -35.51 17.29 26.36
N GLU A 250 -34.87 16.13 26.55
CA GLU A 250 -34.04 15.49 25.51
C GLU A 250 -34.87 15.17 24.27
N LEU A 251 -36.08 14.64 24.46
CA LEU A 251 -36.99 14.31 23.36
C LEU A 251 -37.40 15.56 22.57
N MET A 252 -37.57 16.71 23.22
CA MET A 252 -37.80 17.98 22.53
C MET A 252 -36.59 18.45 21.71
N ASN A 253 -35.38 18.10 22.13
CA ASN A 253 -34.15 18.35 21.40
C ASN A 253 -33.86 17.29 20.31
N GLY A 254 -34.71 16.26 20.17
CA GLY A 254 -34.55 15.17 19.22
C GLY A 254 -33.63 14.04 19.70
N GLU A 255 -33.17 14.11 20.95
CA GLU A 255 -32.35 13.07 21.58
C GLU A 255 -33.25 12.03 22.28
N THR A 256 -32.92 10.75 22.14
CA THR A 256 -33.71 9.63 22.69
C THR A 256 -32.89 8.70 23.58
N THR A 257 -31.65 9.08 23.90
CA THR A 257 -30.62 8.26 24.53
C THR A 257 -31.04 7.72 25.90
N LEU A 258 -31.61 8.55 26.78
CA LEU A 258 -32.06 8.09 28.10
C LEU A 258 -33.15 7.02 28.01
N ILE A 259 -34.09 7.20 27.09
CA ILE A 259 -35.22 6.27 26.92
C ILE A 259 -34.76 4.98 26.23
N THR A 260 -33.88 5.06 25.22
CA THR A 260 -33.36 3.88 24.53
C THR A 260 -32.47 3.04 25.44
N MET A 261 -31.57 3.67 26.20
CA MET A 261 -30.73 2.97 27.17
C MET A 261 -31.57 2.26 28.24
N ALA A 262 -32.62 2.89 28.75
CA ALA A 262 -33.50 2.25 29.73
C ALA A 262 -34.26 1.05 29.15
N VAL A 263 -34.67 1.11 27.88
CA VAL A 263 -35.28 -0.02 27.17
C VAL A 263 -34.27 -1.16 26.99
N ASP A 264 -33.02 -0.85 26.64
CA ASP A 264 -31.99 -1.85 26.38
C ASP A 264 -31.50 -2.53 27.67
N CYS A 265 -31.36 -1.76 28.75
CA CYS A 265 -30.85 -2.26 30.03
C CYS A 265 -31.93 -2.96 30.87
N TRP A 266 -33.17 -2.47 30.87
CA TRP A 266 -34.22 -2.95 31.78
C TRP A 266 -35.48 -3.46 31.07
N GLY A 267 -35.53 -3.35 29.75
CA GLY A 267 -36.65 -3.81 28.94
C GLY A 267 -37.77 -2.78 28.79
N PRO A 268 -38.70 -3.03 27.83
CA PRO A 268 -39.80 -2.14 27.49
C PRO A 268 -40.69 -1.79 28.67
N ALA A 269 -41.11 -2.80 29.45
CA ALA A 269 -42.08 -2.64 30.52
C ALA A 269 -41.53 -1.78 31.67
N ALA A 270 -40.23 -1.90 31.98
CA ALA A 270 -39.58 -1.09 32.99
C ALA A 270 -39.43 0.37 32.53
N ALA A 271 -39.03 0.59 31.27
CA ALA A 271 -38.93 1.94 30.71
C ALA A 271 -40.30 2.65 30.66
N GLU A 272 -41.39 1.92 30.36
CA GLU A 272 -42.75 2.46 30.38
C GLU A 272 -43.22 2.80 31.79
N HIS A 273 -42.82 2.03 32.80
CA HIS A 273 -43.10 2.34 34.21
C HIS A 273 -42.39 3.63 34.66
N ILE A 274 -41.12 3.78 34.27
CA ILE A 274 -40.27 4.90 34.66
C ILE A 274 -40.66 6.18 33.91
N TYR A 275 -40.71 6.16 32.59
CA TYR A 275 -40.90 7.35 31.75
C TYR A 275 -42.33 7.57 31.28
N GLY A 276 -43.19 6.56 31.38
CA GLY A 276 -44.56 6.59 30.89
C GLY A 276 -44.67 6.13 29.43
N PRO A 277 -45.79 5.49 29.06
CA PRO A 277 -45.95 4.86 27.75
C PRO A 277 -45.91 5.86 26.58
N GLY A 278 -46.42 7.07 26.76
CA GLY A 278 -46.44 8.10 25.71
C GLY A 278 -45.05 8.59 25.29
N LEU A 279 -44.13 8.78 26.26
CA LEU A 279 -42.77 9.22 25.98
C LEU A 279 -41.95 8.09 25.33
N VAL A 280 -42.07 6.86 25.83
CA VAL A 280 -41.40 5.69 25.26
C VAL A 280 -41.85 5.43 23.82
N HIS A 281 -43.16 5.53 23.55
CA HIS A 281 -43.69 5.34 22.21
C HIS A 281 -43.19 6.41 21.23
N ARG A 282 -43.19 7.69 21.63
CA ARG A 282 -42.71 8.79 20.80
C ARG A 282 -41.20 8.70 20.54
N ALA A 283 -40.40 8.33 21.53
CA ALA A 283 -38.96 8.10 21.35
C ALA A 283 -38.69 7.00 20.32
N ARG A 284 -39.39 5.85 20.42
CA ARG A 284 -39.27 4.76 19.45
C ARG A 284 -39.67 5.13 18.03
N GLN A 285 -40.72 5.95 17.87
CA GLN A 285 -41.10 6.47 16.55
C GLN A 285 -39.98 7.35 15.96
N LEU A 286 -39.37 8.22 16.75
CA LEU A 286 -38.26 9.07 16.31
C LEU A 286 -37.02 8.26 15.95
N THR A 287 -36.64 7.27 16.76
CA THR A 287 -35.51 6.35 16.48
C THR A 287 -35.77 5.52 15.21
N GLY A 288 -37.01 5.05 15.00
CA GLY A 288 -37.41 4.34 13.78
C GLY A 288 -37.35 5.21 12.52
N MET A 289 -37.68 6.51 12.63
CA MET A 289 -37.59 7.46 11.52
C MET A 289 -36.15 7.92 11.22
N THR A 290 -35.30 8.04 12.24
CA THR A 290 -33.87 8.33 12.04
C THR A 290 -33.15 7.14 11.41
N SER A 291 -33.50 5.90 11.79
CA SER A 291 -32.95 4.68 11.19
C SER A 291 -33.37 4.49 9.72
N LEU A 292 -34.53 4.99 9.30
CA LEU A 292 -34.98 4.98 7.89
C LEU A 292 -34.28 6.05 7.03
N SER A 293 -33.70 7.08 7.66
CA SER A 293 -32.96 8.13 6.94
C SER A 293 -31.51 7.73 6.64
N THR A 294 -30.96 6.71 7.32
CA THR A 294 -29.59 6.20 7.10
C THR A 294 -29.54 5.05 6.10
N PHE A 295 -30.67 4.45 5.72
CA PHE A 295 -30.76 3.36 4.72
C PHE A 295 -31.48 3.76 3.43
N GLY A 296 -31.52 5.05 3.11
CA GLY A 296 -32.33 5.61 2.03
C GLY A 296 -31.57 6.34 0.92
N ILE A 297 -30.37 5.92 0.52
CA ILE A 297 -29.77 6.30 -0.77
C ILE A 297 -29.06 5.08 -1.38
N ASP A 298 -29.84 4.12 -1.87
CA ASP A 298 -29.45 3.37 -3.07
C ASP A 298 -30.70 2.97 -3.87
N ARG A 299 -31.12 3.89 -4.74
CA ARG A 299 -32.00 3.59 -5.88
C ARG A 299 -31.48 4.38 -7.07
N GLY A 300 -30.69 3.71 -7.90
CA GLY A 300 -30.27 4.23 -9.19
C GLY A 300 -29.55 3.21 -10.07
N GLN A 301 -30.34 2.52 -10.91
CA GLN A 301 -29.96 1.71 -12.09
C GLN A 301 -29.44 0.29 -11.79
N GLN A 302 -29.99 -0.79 -12.34
CA GLN A 302 -30.59 -1.00 -13.67
C GLN A 302 -31.89 -1.81 -13.61
#